data_AF-A0A3B4CVR7-F1
#
_entry.id   AF-A0A3B4CVR7-F1
#
_cell.length_a   1.000
_cell.length_b   1.000
_cell.length_c   1.000
_cell.angle_alpha   90.00
_cell.angle_beta   90.00
_cell.angle_gamma   90.00
#
_symmetry.space_group_name_H-M   'P 1'
#
loop_
_entity.id
_entity.type
_entity.pdbx_description
1 polymer ?
#
loop_
_entity_poly.entity_id
_entity_poly.type
_entity_poly.pdbx_seq_one_letter_code
_entity_poly.pdbx_strand_id
1 'polypeptide(L)'
;GSMGVLNTEEQGKRGLTKYAEKQMDYSLLPLFLGSMQDNEAKRCRVMRKVNQERELTNQKQADLLALQEEMKSLVKERDKLMKRVEKNAIYLRFLDKVVEAPSQFQEVRQLKSCYYSLKLMSEDLLQITQQNQESIEKSWAQLVHFTKQGNDTILHYNNTLSQLQSQLDKAREEGMIWESRWVHIQNTAAKKTLLLGTIKMATLNLYQSVCKRAKDTGDAPIAPEDTFQQLEKIQSFLSDLISMWEEVSRSHLLLPGHR
;
A
#
# COMPACT_ATOMS: atom_id res chain seq x y z
N GLY A 1 101.60 143.29 25.91
CA GLY A 1 100.53 143.32 26.91
C GLY A 1 99.34 142.56 26.36
N SER A 2 98.80 141.66 27.19
CA SER A 2 97.41 141.18 27.29
C SER A 2 96.51 141.02 26.04
N MET A 3 95.80 139.89 26.06
CA MET A 3 94.51 139.58 25.40
C MET A 3 94.54 139.36 23.88
N GLY A 4 94.03 138.26 23.31
CA GLY A 4 93.35 137.07 23.83
C GLY A 4 93.48 135.98 22.75
N VAL A 5 93.76 134.71 23.05
CA VAL A 5 93.01 133.78 23.92
C VAL A 5 91.52 133.96 23.67
N LEU A 6 90.97 133.29 22.63
CA LEU A 6 89.56 132.87 22.55
C LEU A 6 89.14 132.17 21.24
N ASN A 7 89.98 132.03 20.20
CA ASN A 7 89.46 131.58 18.88
C ASN A 7 90.05 130.29 18.28
N THR A 8 90.71 129.44 19.08
CA THR A 8 91.22 128.13 18.64
C THR A 8 90.45 126.94 19.22
N GLU A 9 89.45 127.15 20.09
CA GLU A 9 88.57 126.08 20.62
C GLU A 9 87.29 125.84 19.79
N GLU A 10 86.87 126.78 18.94
CA GLU A 10 85.61 126.68 18.19
C GLU A 10 85.67 125.87 16.88
N GLN A 11 86.86 125.63 16.32
CA GLN A 11 87.01 124.82 15.11
C GLN A 11 87.21 123.32 15.42
N GLY A 12 87.71 122.96 16.62
CA GLY A 12 87.73 121.58 17.09
C GLY A 12 86.34 121.04 17.44
N LYS A 13 85.47 121.87 18.02
CA LYS A 13 84.09 121.49 18.38
C LYS A 13 83.18 121.26 17.17
N ARG A 14 83.34 122.03 16.08
CA ARG A 14 82.53 121.90 14.85
C ARG A 14 82.84 120.67 13.99
N GLY A 15 84.08 120.15 14.06
CA GLY A 15 84.45 118.87 13.43
C GLY A 15 83.87 117.67 14.19
N LEU A 16 83.87 117.74 15.52
CA LEU A 16 83.28 116.72 16.39
C LEU A 16 81.74 116.68 16.31
N THR A 17 81.06 117.82 16.17
CA THR A 17 79.60 117.84 16.05
C THR A 17 79.10 117.31 14.71
N LYS A 18 79.79 117.58 13.59
CA LYS A 18 79.41 117.00 12.27
C LYS A 18 79.71 115.51 12.16
N TYR A 19 80.76 115.02 12.80
CA TYR A 19 80.99 113.57 12.93
C TYR A 19 79.94 112.93 13.85
N ALA A 20 79.59 113.57 14.97
CA ALA A 20 78.56 113.09 15.88
C ALA A 20 77.15 113.08 15.25
N GLU A 21 76.77 114.09 14.45
CA GLU A 21 75.48 114.13 13.74
C GLU A 21 75.39 113.09 12.62
N LYS A 22 76.44 112.93 11.80
CA LYS A 22 76.47 111.84 10.79
C LYS A 22 76.46 110.47 11.47
N GLN A 23 77.13 110.31 12.60
CA GLN A 23 77.17 109.05 13.34
C GLN A 23 75.85 108.77 14.08
N MET A 24 75.10 109.81 14.48
CA MET A 24 73.71 109.70 14.95
C MET A 24 72.74 109.32 13.82
N ASP A 25 72.83 109.93 12.63
CA ASP A 25 71.96 109.58 11.49
C ASP A 25 72.21 108.15 10.98
N TYR A 26 73.47 107.70 10.92
CA TYR A 26 73.81 106.31 10.62
C TYR A 26 73.41 105.33 11.75
N SER A 27 73.17 105.81 12.97
CA SER A 27 72.75 105.01 14.13
C SER A 27 71.21 104.92 14.29
N LEU A 28 70.48 105.98 13.91
CA LEU A 28 69.02 106.06 14.00
C LEU A 28 68.29 105.31 12.89
N LEU A 29 68.84 105.28 11.67
CA LEU A 29 68.30 104.51 10.54
C LEU A 29 68.18 103.01 10.87
N PRO A 30 69.25 102.33 11.34
CA PRO A 30 69.15 100.94 11.81
C PRO A 30 68.15 100.74 12.95
N LEU A 31 68.00 101.70 13.86
CA LEU A 31 67.05 101.63 14.97
C LEU A 31 65.60 101.71 14.49
N PHE A 32 65.31 102.62 13.56
CA PHE A 32 63.98 102.78 12.95
C PHE A 32 63.63 101.59 12.05
N LEU A 33 64.57 101.14 11.20
CA LEU A 33 64.44 99.90 10.43
C LEU A 33 64.24 98.68 11.33
N GLY A 34 64.94 98.61 12.46
CA GLY A 34 64.74 97.59 13.49
C GLY A 34 63.36 97.64 14.13
N SER A 35 62.86 98.84 14.47
CA SER A 35 61.51 99.02 15.03
C SER A 35 60.39 98.69 14.02
N MET A 36 60.61 99.01 12.75
CA MET A 36 59.74 98.64 11.63
C MET A 36 59.74 97.12 11.44
N GLN A 37 60.91 96.48 11.44
CA GLN A 37 61.01 95.02 11.40
C GLN A 37 60.35 94.35 12.61
N ASP A 38 60.48 94.92 13.81
CA ASP A 38 59.89 94.38 15.02
C ASP A 38 58.36 94.55 15.03
N ASN A 39 57.86 95.66 14.50
CA ASN A 39 56.42 95.88 14.31
C ASN A 39 55.86 94.99 13.20
N GLU A 40 56.57 94.84 12.08
CA GLU A 40 56.21 93.92 11.00
C GLU A 40 56.24 92.46 11.47
N ALA A 41 57.21 92.09 12.31
CA ALA A 41 57.25 90.78 12.96
C ALA A 41 56.08 90.56 13.91
N LYS A 42 55.66 91.58 14.68
CA LYS A 42 54.45 91.54 15.51
C LYS A 42 53.19 91.39 14.66
N ARG A 43 53.05 92.16 13.56
CA ARG A 43 51.97 92.04 12.59
C ARG A 43 51.92 90.65 11.97
N CYS A 44 53.05 90.11 11.52
CA CYS A 44 53.16 88.75 11.01
C CYS A 44 52.74 87.68 12.04
N ARG A 45 53.10 87.82 13.32
CA ARG A 45 52.69 86.89 14.39
C ARG A 45 51.18 86.96 14.65
N VAL A 46 50.62 88.16 14.74
CA VAL A 46 49.16 88.35 14.91
C VAL A 46 48.42 87.78 13.70
N MET A 47 48.89 88.06 12.48
CA MET A 47 48.29 87.55 11.25
C MET A 47 48.31 86.01 11.16
N ARG A 48 49.40 85.36 11.57
CA ARG A 48 49.46 83.88 11.64
C ARG A 48 48.49 83.31 12.66
N LYS A 49 48.35 83.93 13.84
CA LYS A 49 47.36 83.50 14.84
C LYS A 49 45.94 83.65 14.33
N VAL A 50 45.61 84.78 13.70
CA VAL A 50 44.31 85.02 13.08
C VAL A 50 44.03 84.00 11.97
N ASN A 51 45.01 83.70 11.12
CA ASN A 51 44.86 82.69 10.06
C ASN A 51 44.71 81.27 10.64
N GLN A 52 45.49 80.89 11.64
CA GLN A 52 45.34 79.60 12.33
C GLN A 52 43.97 79.46 12.99
N GLU A 53 43.49 80.51 13.65
CA GLU A 53 42.17 80.53 14.26
C GLU A 53 41.06 80.43 13.20
N ARG A 54 41.18 81.17 12.09
CA ARG A 54 40.27 81.05 10.94
C ARG A 54 40.25 79.64 10.36
N GLU A 55 41.41 79.01 10.18
CA GLU A 55 41.53 77.67 9.62
C GLU A 55 40.96 76.60 10.55
N LEU A 56 41.21 76.71 11.86
CA LEU A 56 40.56 75.87 12.88
C LEU A 56 39.03 76.07 12.88
N THR A 57 38.55 77.30 12.68
CA THR A 57 37.12 77.60 12.62
C THR A 57 36.49 76.97 11.37
N ASN A 58 37.17 77.07 10.22
CA ASN A 58 36.74 76.44 8.97
C ASN A 58 36.71 74.91 9.07
N GLN A 59 37.72 74.30 9.68
CA GLN A 59 37.76 72.85 9.91
C GLN A 59 36.60 72.41 10.80
N LYS A 60 36.41 73.08 11.95
CA LYS A 60 35.27 72.81 12.85
C LYS A 60 33.93 73.01 12.16
N GLN A 61 33.81 73.99 11.27
CA GLN A 61 32.59 74.23 10.50
C GLN A 61 32.34 73.12 9.47
N ALA A 62 33.38 72.64 8.79
CA ALA A 62 33.28 71.52 7.87
C ALA A 62 32.91 70.23 8.60
N ASP A 63 33.54 69.97 9.75
CA ASP A 63 33.24 68.81 10.60
C ASP A 63 31.80 68.90 11.14
N LEU A 64 31.34 70.08 11.58
CA LEU A 64 29.95 70.30 12.00
C LEU A 64 28.95 69.99 10.88
N LEU A 65 29.25 70.40 9.64
CA LEU A 65 28.40 70.10 8.48
C LEU A 65 28.39 68.61 8.15
N ALA A 66 29.55 67.94 8.21
CA ALA A 66 29.65 66.50 8.00
C ALA A 66 28.84 65.73 9.06
N LEU A 67 29.03 66.05 10.35
CA LEU A 67 28.26 65.47 11.45
C LEU A 67 26.76 65.76 11.32
N GLN A 68 26.37 66.94 10.85
CA GLN A 68 24.96 67.26 10.61
C GLN A 68 24.36 66.39 9.50
N GLU A 69 25.09 66.11 8.43
CA GLU A 69 24.60 65.25 7.35
C GLU A 69 24.55 63.78 7.76
N GLU A 70 25.53 63.30 8.52
CA GLU A 70 25.48 61.97 9.16
C GLU A 70 24.29 61.85 10.11
N MET A 71 24.03 62.87 10.93
CA MET A 71 22.88 62.86 11.83
C MET A 71 21.55 62.77 11.04
N LYS A 72 21.43 63.49 9.92
CA LYS A 72 20.24 63.39 9.05
C LYS A 72 20.09 62.01 8.42
N SER A 73 21.18 61.39 7.96
CA SER A 73 21.11 60.06 7.34
C SER A 73 20.72 59.00 8.37
N LEU A 74 21.29 59.06 9.58
CA LEU A 74 20.95 58.18 10.70
C LEU A 74 19.48 58.36 11.14
N VAL A 75 18.99 59.59 11.20
CA VAL A 75 17.57 59.86 11.51
C VAL A 75 16.63 59.24 10.47
N LYS A 76 16.96 59.36 9.18
CA LYS A 76 16.17 58.72 8.10
C LYS A 76 16.17 57.20 8.22
N GLU A 77 17.31 56.60 8.55
CA GLU A 77 17.42 55.15 8.73
C GLU A 77 16.64 54.66 9.95
N ARG A 78 16.76 55.37 11.09
CA ARG A 78 15.93 55.13 12.28
C ARG A 78 14.45 55.16 11.92
N ASP A 79 13.98 56.18 11.22
CA ASP A 79 12.56 56.32 10.86
C ASP A 79 12.08 55.19 9.94
N LYS A 80 12.94 54.76 9.01
CA LYS A 80 12.66 53.61 8.15
C LYS A 80 12.54 52.32 8.96
N LEU A 81 13.43 52.10 9.93
CA LEU A 81 13.38 50.94 10.82
C LEU A 81 12.15 50.98 11.74
N MET A 82 11.83 52.14 12.29
CA MET A 82 10.69 52.37 13.17
C MET A 82 9.38 52.03 12.47
N LYS A 83 9.21 52.49 11.21
CA LYS A 83 8.06 52.10 10.36
C LYS A 83 7.98 50.60 10.11
N ARG A 84 9.11 49.89 9.98
CA ARG A 84 9.11 48.42 9.82
C ARG A 84 8.69 47.72 11.11
N VAL A 85 9.15 48.21 12.27
CA VAL A 85 8.75 47.70 13.58
C VAL A 85 7.26 47.88 13.81
N GLU A 86 6.71 49.07 13.51
CA GLU A 86 5.28 49.35 13.63
C GLU A 86 4.43 48.43 12.76
N LYS A 87 4.83 48.22 11.49
CA LYS A 87 4.13 47.28 10.60
C LYS A 87 4.15 45.85 11.15
N ASN A 88 5.28 45.43 11.73
CA ASN A 88 5.44 44.08 12.26
C ASN A 88 4.80 43.89 13.64
N ALA A 89 4.45 44.96 14.35
CA ALA A 89 3.83 44.89 15.67
C ALA A 89 2.49 44.14 15.68
N ILE A 90 1.79 44.09 14.53
CA ILE A 90 0.56 43.33 14.35
C ILE A 90 0.79 41.84 14.61
N TYR A 91 1.92 41.29 14.16
CA TYR A 91 2.25 39.88 14.34
C TYR A 91 2.57 39.53 15.79
N LEU A 92 3.27 40.42 16.51
CA LEU A 92 3.54 40.24 17.93
C LEU A 92 2.24 40.25 18.74
N ARG A 93 1.38 41.24 18.53
CA ARG A 93 0.06 41.30 19.19
C ARG A 93 -0.81 40.08 18.89
N PHE A 94 -0.72 39.54 17.67
CA PHE A 94 -1.40 38.31 17.32
C PHE A 94 -0.82 37.10 18.06
N LEU A 95 0.51 36.96 18.10
CA LEU A 95 1.18 35.88 18.81
C LEU A 95 0.92 35.94 20.32
N ASP A 96 0.93 37.12 20.92
CA ASP A 96 0.61 37.32 22.33
C ASP A 96 -0.83 36.85 22.62
N LYS A 97 -1.81 37.25 21.79
CA LYS A 97 -3.19 36.76 21.91
C LYS A 97 -3.32 35.24 21.75
N VAL A 98 -2.55 34.64 20.86
CA VAL A 98 -2.54 33.18 20.64
C VAL A 98 -1.87 32.43 21.80
N VAL A 99 -0.94 33.07 22.51
CA VAL A 99 -0.33 32.53 23.74
C VAL A 99 -1.25 32.76 24.96
N GLU A 100 -1.98 33.87 25.01
CA GLU A 100 -2.93 34.20 26.08
C GLU A 100 -4.21 33.35 26.03
N ALA A 101 -4.71 33.00 24.83
CA ALA A 101 -6.00 32.32 24.68
C ALA A 101 -6.00 30.87 25.24
N PRO A 102 -4.98 30.02 24.97
CA PRO A 102 -4.77 28.77 25.67
C PRO A 102 -3.79 28.99 26.83
N SER A 103 -4.19 28.72 28.08
CA SER A 103 -3.32 28.81 29.28
C SER A 103 -2.16 27.78 29.30
N GLN A 104 -1.84 27.16 28.16
CA GLN A 104 -0.95 26.02 28.03
C GLN A 104 0.45 26.41 27.55
N PHE A 105 0.64 27.62 27.00
CA PHE A 105 1.93 28.10 26.52
C PHE A 105 2.32 29.38 27.25
N GLN A 106 3.57 29.47 27.72
CA GLN A 106 4.11 30.69 28.34
C GLN A 106 4.92 31.53 27.35
N GLU A 107 5.52 30.90 26.33
CA GLU A 107 6.31 31.58 25.32
C GLU A 107 5.93 31.16 23.90
N VAL A 108 6.06 32.10 22.95
CA VAL A 108 5.92 31.85 21.51
C VAL A 108 6.85 30.74 21.02
N ARG A 109 8.04 30.59 21.62
CA ARG A 109 8.97 29.50 21.29
C ARG A 109 8.42 28.11 21.63
N GLN A 110 7.71 27.99 22.75
CA GLN A 110 7.08 26.73 23.16
C GLN A 110 5.95 26.37 22.20
N LEU A 111 5.11 27.34 21.82
CA LEU A 111 4.08 27.17 20.80
C LEU A 111 4.68 26.71 19.47
N LYS A 112 5.76 27.34 19.02
CA LYS A 112 6.45 27.00 17.76
C LYS A 112 7.02 25.57 17.81
N SER A 113 7.65 25.19 18.91
CA SER A 113 8.17 23.84 19.12
C SER A 113 7.05 22.79 19.09
N CYS A 114 5.97 23.04 19.83
CA CYS A 114 4.80 22.17 19.86
C CYS A 114 4.17 22.02 18.47
N TYR A 115 4.04 23.12 17.72
CA TYR A 115 3.56 23.09 16.34
C TYR A 115 4.43 22.21 15.44
N TYR A 116 5.76 22.34 15.48
CA TYR A 116 6.63 21.50 14.66
C TYR A 116 6.56 20.03 15.06
N SER A 117 6.56 19.72 16.35
CA SER A 117 6.40 18.35 16.82
C SER A 117 5.06 17.75 16.39
N LEU A 118 3.96 18.52 16.49
CA LEU A 118 2.64 18.08 16.06
C LEU A 118 2.58 17.88 14.54
N LYS A 119 3.22 18.77 13.78
CA LYS A 119 3.30 18.66 12.32
C LYS A 119 4.06 17.40 11.91
N LEU A 120 5.23 17.14 12.50
CA LEU A 120 6.01 15.93 12.26
C LEU A 120 5.21 14.68 12.63
N MET A 121 4.59 14.66 13.81
CA MET A 121 3.76 13.54 14.24
C MET A 121 2.55 13.32 13.33
N SER A 122 1.93 14.38 12.81
CA SER A 122 0.84 14.28 11.84
C SER A 122 1.32 13.69 10.50
N GLU A 123 2.51 14.06 10.05
CA GLU A 123 3.12 13.52 8.82
C GLU A 123 3.44 12.02 9.00
N ASP A 124 4.03 11.64 10.14
CA ASP A 124 4.33 10.24 10.48
C ASP A 124 3.04 9.41 10.60
N LEU A 125 2.01 9.92 11.28
CA LEU A 125 0.72 9.24 11.41
C LEU A 125 0.06 9.04 10.05
N LEU A 126 0.14 10.03 9.15
CA LEU A 126 -0.38 9.90 7.80
C LEU A 126 0.33 8.78 7.04
N GLN A 127 1.66 8.73 7.13
CA GLN A 127 2.48 7.70 6.48
C GLN A 127 2.15 6.29 7.00
N ILE A 128 2.07 6.12 8.33
CA ILE A 128 1.72 4.83 8.94
C ILE A 128 0.31 4.41 8.53
N THR A 129 -0.65 5.34 8.53
CA THR A 129 -2.03 5.07 8.11
C THR A 129 -2.07 4.59 6.66
N GLN A 130 -1.31 5.24 5.77
CA GLN A 130 -1.22 4.84 4.37
C GLN A 130 -0.58 3.45 4.20
N GLN A 131 0.51 3.16 4.91
CA GLN A 131 1.14 1.84 4.88
C GLN A 131 0.22 0.74 5.42
N ASN A 132 -0.52 1.01 6.49
CA ASN A 132 -1.51 0.08 7.03
C ASN A 132 -2.63 -0.15 6.03
N GLN A 133 -3.12 0.90 5.36
CA GLN A 133 -4.15 0.78 4.33
C GLN A 133 -3.67 -0.09 3.16
N GLU A 134 -2.45 0.12 2.67
CA GLU A 134 -1.86 -0.71 1.61
C GLU A 134 -1.68 -2.18 2.06
N SER A 135 -1.32 -2.41 3.32
CA SER A 135 -1.21 -3.78 3.88
C SER A 135 -2.57 -4.46 3.98
N ILE A 136 -3.58 -3.72 4.45
CA ILE A 136 -4.97 -4.17 4.51
C ILE A 136 -5.46 -4.50 3.10
N GLU A 137 -5.26 -3.64 2.11
CA GLU A 137 -5.65 -3.90 0.72
C GLU A 137 -4.96 -5.14 0.14
N LYS A 138 -3.67 -5.34 0.40
CA LYS A 138 -2.93 -6.54 -0.03
C LYS A 138 -3.50 -7.81 0.60
N SER A 139 -3.75 -7.80 1.91
CA SER A 139 -4.33 -8.95 2.61
C SER A 139 -5.77 -9.24 2.18
N TRP A 140 -6.58 -8.21 1.93
CA TRP A 140 -7.92 -8.36 1.35
C TRP A 140 -7.87 -8.96 -0.06
N ALA A 141 -6.96 -8.49 -0.91
CA ALA A 141 -6.80 -9.03 -2.26
C ALA A 141 -6.41 -10.52 -2.22
N GLN A 142 -5.51 -10.91 -1.31
CA GLN A 142 -5.15 -12.30 -1.08
C GLN A 142 -6.35 -13.13 -0.61
N LEU A 143 -7.10 -12.62 0.37
CA LEU A 143 -8.30 -13.30 0.89
C LEU A 143 -9.33 -13.53 -0.21
N VAL A 144 -9.67 -12.50 -0.99
CA VAL A 144 -10.62 -12.60 -2.10
C VAL A 144 -10.15 -13.65 -3.12
N HIS A 145 -8.86 -13.64 -3.44
CA HIS A 145 -8.28 -14.62 -4.35
C HIS A 145 -8.37 -16.06 -3.80
N PHE A 146 -8.00 -16.28 -2.54
CA PHE A 146 -8.12 -17.59 -1.89
C PHE A 146 -9.58 -18.07 -1.81
N THR A 147 -10.51 -17.19 -1.47
CA THR A 147 -11.95 -17.51 -1.45
C THR A 147 -12.44 -17.90 -2.84
N LYS A 148 -12.04 -17.16 -3.88
CA LYS A 148 -12.39 -17.50 -5.27
C LYS A 148 -11.85 -18.88 -5.66
N GLN A 149 -10.57 -19.13 -5.41
CA GLN A 149 -9.96 -20.45 -5.68
C GLN A 149 -10.64 -21.58 -4.90
N GLY A 150 -10.98 -21.35 -3.63
CA GLY A 150 -11.74 -22.30 -2.82
C GLY A 150 -13.11 -22.60 -3.40
N ASN A 151 -13.84 -21.57 -3.83
CA ASN A 151 -15.15 -21.73 -4.46
C ASN A 151 -15.05 -22.49 -5.79
N ASP A 152 -14.03 -22.19 -6.62
CA ASP A 152 -13.79 -22.88 -7.89
C ASP A 152 -13.48 -24.37 -7.67
N THR A 153 -12.67 -24.71 -6.65
CA THR A 153 -12.38 -26.10 -6.31
C THR A 153 -13.61 -26.84 -5.74
N ILE A 154 -14.39 -26.20 -4.87
CA ILE A 154 -15.66 -26.76 -4.37
C ILE A 154 -16.61 -27.03 -5.54
N LEU A 155 -16.75 -26.09 -6.47
CA LEU A 155 -17.61 -26.25 -7.65
C LEU A 155 -17.14 -27.42 -8.52
N HIS A 156 -15.83 -27.55 -8.75
CA HIS A 156 -15.25 -28.65 -9.49
C HIS A 156 -15.55 -30.02 -8.85
N TYR A 157 -15.37 -30.13 -7.52
CA TYR A 157 -15.70 -31.36 -6.80
C TYR A 157 -17.20 -31.66 -6.79
N ASN A 158 -18.06 -30.64 -6.68
CA ASN A 158 -19.52 -30.82 -6.73
C ASN A 158 -19.97 -31.37 -8.10
N ASN A 159 -19.41 -30.84 -9.18
CA ASN A 159 -19.68 -31.33 -10.53
C ASN A 159 -19.21 -32.77 -10.71
N THR A 160 -18.00 -33.09 -10.22
CA THR A 160 -17.46 -34.45 -10.26
C THR A 160 -18.32 -35.42 -9.46
N LEU A 161 -18.75 -35.01 -8.26
CA LEU A 161 -19.63 -35.80 -7.41
C LEU A 161 -20.97 -36.09 -8.10
N SER A 162 -21.57 -35.08 -8.73
CA SER A 162 -22.83 -35.22 -9.48
C SER A 162 -22.68 -36.18 -10.65
N GLN A 163 -21.55 -36.11 -11.37
CA GLN A 163 -21.24 -37.04 -12.46
C GLN A 163 -21.08 -38.48 -11.96
N LEU A 164 -20.35 -38.69 -10.86
CA LEU A 164 -20.15 -40.01 -10.26
C LEU A 164 -21.46 -40.59 -9.73
N GLN A 165 -22.31 -39.78 -9.11
CA GLN A 165 -23.65 -40.18 -8.68
C GLN A 165 -24.50 -40.64 -9.86
N SER A 166 -24.51 -39.88 -10.96
CA SER A 166 -25.24 -40.29 -12.17
C SER A 166 -24.72 -41.61 -12.76
N GLN A 167 -23.40 -41.84 -12.75
CA GLN A 167 -22.83 -43.11 -13.19
C GLN A 167 -23.21 -44.27 -12.27
N LEU A 168 -23.21 -44.04 -10.95
CA LEU A 168 -23.63 -45.04 -9.97
C LEU A 168 -25.10 -45.41 -10.14
N ASP A 169 -25.97 -44.42 -10.34
CA ASP A 169 -27.40 -44.64 -10.50
C ASP A 169 -27.70 -45.43 -11.78
N LYS A 170 -27.00 -45.13 -12.89
CA LYS A 170 -27.09 -45.94 -14.13
C LYS A 170 -26.66 -47.39 -13.92
N ALA A 171 -25.52 -47.60 -13.26
CA ALA A 171 -25.03 -48.95 -12.98
C ALA A 171 -26.00 -49.74 -12.08
N ARG A 172 -26.64 -49.07 -11.11
CA ARG A 172 -27.67 -49.66 -10.25
C ARG A 172 -28.93 -50.01 -11.02
N GLU A 173 -29.39 -49.13 -11.90
CA GLU A 173 -30.55 -49.39 -12.77
C GLU A 173 -30.31 -50.61 -13.67
N GLU A 174 -29.15 -50.68 -14.32
CA GLU A 174 -28.74 -51.84 -15.12
C GLU A 174 -28.69 -53.12 -14.28
N GLY A 175 -28.09 -53.05 -13.08
CA GLY A 175 -28.04 -54.16 -12.14
C GLY A 175 -29.43 -54.68 -11.78
N MET A 176 -30.37 -53.79 -11.48
CA MET A 176 -31.76 -54.13 -11.15
C MET A 176 -32.48 -54.80 -12.33
N ILE A 177 -32.25 -54.32 -13.56
CA ILE A 177 -32.81 -54.94 -14.77
C ILE A 177 -32.32 -56.38 -14.92
N TRP A 178 -31.01 -56.61 -14.75
CA TRP A 178 -30.43 -57.94 -14.87
C TRP A 178 -30.85 -58.88 -13.75
N GLU A 179 -30.96 -58.39 -12.51
CA GLU A 179 -31.47 -59.16 -11.38
C GLU A 179 -32.92 -59.61 -11.62
N SER A 180 -33.78 -58.70 -12.10
CA SER A 180 -35.16 -59.03 -12.47
C SER A 180 -35.23 -60.11 -13.55
N ARG A 181 -34.43 -59.98 -14.61
CA ARG A 181 -34.32 -60.98 -15.68
C ARG A 181 -33.82 -62.33 -15.15
N TRP A 182 -32.82 -62.31 -14.28
CA TRP A 182 -32.27 -63.52 -13.66
C TRP A 182 -33.33 -64.26 -12.84
N VAL A 183 -34.07 -63.53 -11.98
CA VAL A 183 -35.17 -64.09 -11.20
C VAL A 183 -36.26 -64.68 -12.12
N HIS A 184 -36.59 -64.01 -13.23
CA HIS A 184 -37.57 -64.54 -14.19
C HIS A 184 -37.10 -65.85 -14.85
N ILE A 185 -35.83 -65.93 -15.26
CA ILE A 185 -35.23 -67.13 -15.82
C ILE A 185 -35.23 -68.25 -14.78
N GLN A 186 -34.82 -67.95 -13.55
CA GLN A 186 -34.79 -68.92 -12.44
C GLN A 186 -36.19 -69.47 -12.14
N ASN A 187 -37.20 -68.61 -12.05
CA ASN A 187 -38.59 -69.01 -11.85
C ASN A 187 -39.11 -69.90 -12.99
N THR A 188 -38.75 -69.56 -14.23
CA THR A 188 -39.13 -70.35 -15.41
C THR A 188 -38.45 -71.71 -15.40
N ALA A 189 -37.16 -71.77 -15.07
CA ALA A 189 -36.41 -73.02 -14.92
C ALA A 189 -37.01 -73.88 -13.81
N ALA A 190 -37.31 -73.32 -12.63
CA ALA A 190 -37.94 -74.03 -11.53
C ALA A 190 -39.30 -74.63 -11.93
N LYS A 191 -40.14 -73.85 -12.64
CA LYS A 191 -41.42 -74.36 -13.18
C LYS A 191 -41.22 -75.51 -14.16
N LYS A 192 -40.26 -75.42 -15.09
CA LYS A 192 -39.96 -76.49 -16.05
C LYS A 192 -39.41 -77.74 -15.35
N THR A 193 -38.53 -77.58 -14.37
CA THR A 193 -37.99 -78.69 -13.57
C THR A 193 -39.09 -79.39 -12.79
N LEU A 194 -40.00 -78.64 -12.17
CA LEU A 194 -41.16 -79.21 -11.47
C LEU A 194 -42.10 -79.96 -12.42
N LEU A 195 -42.42 -79.38 -13.58
CA LEU A 195 -43.25 -80.03 -14.58
C LEU A 195 -42.61 -81.34 -15.08
N LEU A 196 -41.31 -81.31 -15.40
CA LEU A 196 -40.57 -82.49 -15.80
C LEU A 196 -40.61 -83.57 -14.72
N GLY A 197 -40.34 -83.21 -13.45
CA GLY A 197 -40.44 -84.14 -12.32
C GLY A 197 -41.86 -84.74 -12.17
N THR A 198 -42.89 -83.93 -12.39
CA THR A 198 -44.30 -84.38 -12.35
C THR A 198 -44.60 -85.38 -13.47
N ILE A 199 -44.17 -85.09 -14.69
CA ILE A 199 -44.31 -85.99 -15.84
C ILE A 199 -43.58 -87.31 -15.57
N LYS A 200 -42.31 -87.25 -15.13
CA LYS A 200 -41.53 -88.44 -14.77
C LYS A 200 -42.25 -89.30 -13.74
N MET A 201 -42.78 -88.69 -12.69
CA MET A 201 -43.49 -89.42 -11.62
C MET A 201 -44.81 -90.04 -12.13
N ALA A 202 -45.59 -89.31 -12.92
CA ALA A 202 -46.82 -89.82 -13.51
C ALA A 202 -46.56 -90.99 -14.46
N THR A 203 -45.54 -90.89 -15.31
CA THR A 203 -45.09 -91.97 -16.20
C THR A 203 -44.67 -93.19 -15.40
N LEU A 204 -43.82 -93.03 -14.38
CA LEU A 204 -43.38 -94.14 -13.54
C LEU A 204 -44.56 -94.84 -12.87
N ASN A 205 -45.52 -94.07 -12.34
CA ASN A 205 -46.73 -94.62 -11.72
C ASN A 205 -47.60 -95.41 -12.72
N LEU A 206 -47.74 -94.91 -13.95
CA LEU A 206 -48.47 -95.61 -15.02
C LEU A 206 -47.74 -96.88 -15.46
N TYR A 207 -46.43 -96.83 -15.66
CA TYR A 207 -45.59 -97.98 -16.00
C TYR A 207 -45.72 -99.08 -14.96
N GLN A 208 -45.58 -98.73 -13.67
CA GLN A 208 -45.76 -99.69 -12.58
C GLN A 208 -47.16 -100.32 -12.59
N SER A 209 -48.20 -99.56 -12.96
CA SER A 209 -49.57 -100.06 -13.08
C SER A 209 -49.73 -101.03 -14.27
N VAL A 210 -49.09 -100.73 -15.40
CA VAL A 210 -49.03 -101.60 -16.59
C VAL A 210 -48.31 -102.92 -16.26
N CYS A 211 -47.11 -102.87 -15.66
CA CYS A 211 -46.38 -104.07 -15.27
C CYS A 211 -47.20 -104.97 -14.34
N LYS A 212 -47.89 -104.38 -13.34
CA LYS A 212 -48.78 -105.12 -12.44
C LYS A 212 -49.92 -105.83 -13.19
N ARG A 213 -50.50 -105.20 -14.21
CA ARG A 213 -51.63 -105.77 -15.00
C ARG A 213 -51.18 -106.81 -16.02
N ALA A 214 -50.05 -106.58 -16.69
CA ALA A 214 -49.48 -107.49 -17.67
C ALA A 214 -48.96 -108.80 -17.02
N LYS A 215 -48.84 -108.85 -15.68
CA LYS A 215 -48.10 -109.89 -14.94
C LYS A 215 -46.65 -110.05 -15.42
N ASP A 216 -46.12 -109.01 -16.07
CA ASP A 216 -44.74 -108.93 -16.54
C ASP A 216 -43.81 -108.88 -15.32
N THR A 217 -43.38 -110.07 -14.91
CA THR A 217 -42.44 -110.29 -13.80
C THR A 217 -41.12 -110.89 -14.30
N GLY A 218 -40.98 -111.07 -15.63
CA GLY A 218 -39.85 -111.76 -16.26
C GLY A 218 -38.73 -110.85 -16.79
N ASP A 219 -39.05 -109.63 -17.20
CA ASP A 219 -38.05 -108.66 -17.70
C ASP A 219 -37.49 -107.80 -16.55
N ALA A 220 -36.21 -107.42 -16.66
CA ALA A 220 -35.58 -106.54 -15.67
C ALA A 220 -36.36 -105.22 -15.56
N PRO A 221 -36.66 -104.73 -14.35
CA PRO A 221 -37.41 -103.48 -14.19
C PRO A 221 -36.71 -102.30 -14.87
N ILE A 222 -37.43 -101.58 -15.74
CA ILE A 222 -36.94 -100.34 -16.35
C ILE A 222 -36.58 -99.35 -15.24
N ALA A 223 -35.40 -98.71 -15.36
CA ALA A 223 -34.91 -97.77 -14.36
C ALA A 223 -35.86 -96.57 -14.20
N PRO A 224 -36.02 -96.02 -12.98
CA PRO A 224 -36.93 -94.90 -12.72
C PRO A 224 -36.57 -93.63 -13.49
N GLU A 225 -35.29 -93.44 -13.84
CA GLU A 225 -34.82 -92.30 -14.61
C GLU A 225 -35.06 -92.41 -16.12
N ASP A 226 -35.28 -93.62 -16.64
CA ASP A 226 -35.50 -93.86 -18.06
C ASP A 226 -36.99 -93.72 -18.41
N THR A 227 -37.43 -92.46 -18.43
CA THR A 227 -38.83 -92.12 -18.72
C THR A 227 -39.24 -92.50 -20.14
N PHE A 228 -38.30 -92.51 -21.10
CA PHE A 228 -38.59 -92.84 -22.50
C PHE A 228 -38.93 -94.32 -22.64
N GLN A 229 -38.10 -95.22 -22.10
CA GLN A 229 -38.38 -96.65 -22.14
C GLN A 229 -39.67 -97.01 -21.38
N GLN A 230 -39.95 -96.34 -20.26
CA GLN A 230 -41.22 -96.51 -19.55
C GLN A 230 -42.43 -96.14 -20.43
N LEU A 231 -42.37 -95.02 -21.14
CA LEU A 231 -43.42 -94.59 -22.08
C LEU A 231 -43.60 -95.57 -23.23
N GLU A 232 -42.50 -96.08 -23.82
CA GLU A 232 -42.57 -97.08 -24.90
C GLU A 232 -43.28 -98.35 -24.45
N LYS A 233 -42.96 -98.85 -23.25
CA LYS A 233 -43.64 -100.03 -22.69
C LYS A 233 -45.12 -99.78 -22.37
N ILE A 234 -45.46 -98.59 -21.88
CA ILE A 234 -46.87 -98.20 -21.69
C ILE A 234 -47.59 -98.15 -23.04
N GLN A 235 -46.96 -97.57 -24.07
CA GLN A 235 -47.53 -97.44 -25.40
C GLN A 235 -47.76 -98.80 -26.08
N SER A 236 -46.78 -99.72 -26.01
CA SER A 236 -46.93 -101.05 -26.58
C SER A 236 -48.08 -101.80 -25.92
N PHE A 237 -48.15 -101.79 -24.58
CA PHE A 237 -49.26 -102.41 -23.85
C PHE A 237 -50.63 -101.84 -24.21
N LEU A 238 -50.76 -100.51 -24.33
CA LEU A 238 -52.01 -99.88 -24.76
C LEU A 238 -52.38 -100.25 -26.20
N SER A 239 -51.40 -100.33 -27.10
CA SER A 239 -51.63 -100.72 -28.50
C SER A 239 -52.11 -102.17 -28.59
N ASP A 240 -51.53 -103.07 -27.79
CA ASP A 240 -51.96 -104.46 -27.68
C ASP A 240 -53.41 -104.56 -27.17
N LEU A 241 -53.76 -103.78 -26.13
CA LEU A 241 -55.13 -103.72 -25.61
C LEU A 241 -56.13 -103.21 -26.67
N ILE A 242 -55.76 -102.18 -27.43
CA ILE A 242 -56.61 -101.64 -28.51
C ILE A 242 -56.78 -102.68 -29.61
N SER A 243 -55.69 -103.33 -30.04
CA SER A 243 -55.75 -104.39 -31.05
C SER A 243 -56.65 -105.54 -30.61
N MET A 244 -56.49 -106.02 -29.36
CA MET A 244 -57.37 -107.05 -28.80
C MET A 244 -58.83 -106.59 -28.75
N TRP A 245 -59.09 -105.33 -28.37
CA TRP A 245 -60.45 -104.80 -28.33
C TRP A 245 -61.08 -104.67 -29.72
N GLU A 246 -60.32 -104.22 -30.72
CA GLU A 246 -60.77 -104.16 -32.11
C GLU A 246 -61.05 -105.54 -32.68
N GLU A 247 -60.22 -106.54 -32.38
CA GLU A 247 -60.44 -107.93 -32.76
C GLU A 247 -61.74 -108.46 -32.14
N VAL A 248 -61.94 -108.26 -30.84
CA VAL A 248 -63.17 -108.64 -30.13
C VAL A 248 -64.40 -107.92 -30.71
N SER A 249 -64.27 -106.62 -31.03
CA SER A 249 -65.36 -105.83 -31.60
C SER A 249 -65.72 -106.23 -33.03
N ARG A 250 -64.72 -106.54 -33.87
CA ARG A 250 -64.94 -107.11 -35.22
C ARG A 250 -65.58 -108.49 -35.15
N SER A 251 -65.18 -109.30 -34.17
CA SER A 251 -65.80 -110.60 -33.88
C SER A 251 -67.27 -110.46 -33.49
N HIS A 252 -67.60 -109.40 -32.73
CA HIS A 252 -68.97 -109.09 -32.31
C HIS A 252 -69.84 -108.50 -33.45
N LEU A 253 -69.24 -107.82 -34.42
CA LEU A 253 -69.91 -107.30 -35.64
C LEU A 253 -70.10 -108.37 -36.73
N LEU A 254 -69.36 -109.48 -36.67
CA LEU A 254 -69.48 -110.62 -37.58
C LEU A 254 -70.47 -111.69 -37.09
N LEU A 255 -71.18 -111.46 -35.99
CA LEU A 255 -72.28 -112.33 -35.55
C LEU A 255 -73.60 -111.89 -36.21
N PRO A 256 -74.21 -112.72 -37.09
CA PRO A 256 -75.58 -112.51 -37.54
C PRO A 256 -76.53 -112.73 -36.37
N GLY A 257 -77.60 -111.94 -36.32
CA GLY A 257 -78.56 -112.01 -35.22
C GLY A 257 -79.12 -113.41 -35.01
N HIS A 258 -79.29 -113.79 -33.74
CA HIS A 258 -80.35 -114.68 -33.30
C HIS A 258 -80.58 -114.46 -31.80
N ARG A 259 -81.86 -114.16 -31.49
CA ARG A 259 -82.66 -114.48 -30.30
C ARG A 259 -81.93 -114.64 -28.96
#